data_AF-A0AAN8F277-F1
#
_entry.id   AF-A0AAN8F277-F1
#
_cell.length_a   1.000
_cell.length_b   1.000
_cell.length_c   1.000
_cell.angle_alpha   90.00
_cell.angle_beta   90.00
_cell.angle_gamma   90.00
#
_symmetry.space_group_name_H-M   'P 1'
#
loop_
_entity.id
_entity.type
_entity.pdbx_description
1 polymer ?
#
loop_
_entity_poly.entity_id
_entity_poly.type
_entity_poly.pdbx_seq_one_letter_code
_entity_poly.pdbx_strand_id
1 'polypeptide(L)'
;MINVFNSPIEASTLEEFADKKRTDEKEVFETKKRRPKVEYISDGRKVIDGVIEDEQQPNALWTTTISRGVAHDWRERAEGGPFYRAKEYVAMVTYDMKVLVQRSVRNYGTAILLIINFCLGITIIRLFKIL
;
A
#
# COMPACT_ATOMS: atom_id res chain seq x y z
N MET A 1 -45.08 10.66 -0.31
CA MET A 1 -44.62 12.06 -0.41
C MET A 1 -43.17 12.10 0.04
N ILE A 2 -42.24 12.39 -0.88
CA ILE A 2 -40.80 12.52 -0.58
C ILE A 2 -40.55 14.00 -0.28
N ASN A 3 -40.15 14.32 0.94
CA ASN A 3 -39.73 15.68 1.30
C ASN A 3 -38.36 15.93 0.67
N VAL A 4 -38.32 16.76 -0.37
CA VAL A 4 -37.08 17.24 -0.99
C VAL A 4 -36.59 18.45 -0.20
N PHE A 5 -35.55 18.25 0.62
CA PHE A 5 -34.87 19.34 1.32
C PHE A 5 -33.96 20.08 0.33
N ASN A 6 -34.32 21.31 0.00
CA ASN A 6 -33.60 22.17 -0.95
C ASN A 6 -32.69 23.18 -0.23
N SER A 7 -32.08 22.76 0.88
CA SER A 7 -31.13 23.57 1.68
C SER A 7 -29.70 23.04 1.44
N PRO A 8 -28.69 23.92 1.37
CA PRO A 8 -27.30 23.49 1.22
C PRO A 8 -26.94 22.56 2.38
N ILE A 9 -26.50 21.35 2.05
CA ILE A 9 -26.09 20.34 3.03
C ILE A 9 -24.82 20.87 3.72
N GLU A 10 -24.94 21.36 4.94
CA GLU A 10 -23.80 21.75 5.75
C GLU A 10 -22.99 20.50 6.10
N ALA A 11 -21.68 20.51 5.81
CA ALA A 11 -20.80 19.35 5.97
C ALA A 11 -20.77 18.77 7.41
N SER A 12 -21.10 19.60 8.41
CA SER A 12 -21.29 19.20 9.81
C SER A 12 -22.48 18.24 10.03
N THR A 13 -23.53 18.33 9.20
CA THR A 13 -24.69 17.44 9.30
C THR A 13 -24.44 16.06 8.69
N LEU A 14 -23.52 15.95 7.72
CA LEU A 14 -23.20 14.67 7.07
C LEU A 14 -22.53 13.68 8.05
N GLU A 15 -21.69 14.20 8.94
CA GLU A 15 -21.06 13.45 10.04
C GLU A 15 -22.10 12.87 11.01
N GLU A 16 -23.18 13.63 11.30
CA GLU A 16 -24.26 13.16 12.18
C GLU A 16 -25.07 11.99 11.58
N PHE A 17 -25.10 11.86 10.25
CA PHE A 17 -25.72 10.73 9.56
C PHE A 17 -24.76 9.54 9.32
N ALA A 18 -23.45 9.77 9.31
CA ALA A 18 -22.46 8.71 9.14
C ALA A 18 -22.34 7.83 10.41
N ASP A 19 -22.51 8.43 11.60
CA ASP A 19 -22.33 7.74 12.89
C ASP A 19 -23.59 7.05 13.43
N LYS A 20 -24.76 7.23 12.80
CA LYS A 20 -26.00 6.56 13.20
C LYS A 20 -26.16 5.19 12.53
N LYS A 21 -25.18 4.30 12.67
CA LYS A 21 -25.47 2.85 12.62
C LYS A 21 -26.15 2.48 13.93
N ARG A 22 -27.47 2.59 13.97
CA ARG A 22 -28.28 2.05 15.08
C ARG A 22 -28.03 0.55 15.17
N THR A 23 -27.60 0.10 16.34
CA THR A 23 -27.15 -1.27 16.65
C THR A 23 -28.24 -2.34 16.49
N ASP A 24 -29.49 -1.97 16.24
CA ASP A 24 -30.66 -2.87 16.24
C ASP A 24 -31.37 -3.03 14.88
N GLU A 25 -30.85 -2.45 13.78
CA GLU A 25 -31.42 -2.69 12.45
C GLU A 25 -30.79 -3.93 11.82
N LYS A 26 -31.56 -5.03 11.71
CA LYS A 26 -31.23 -6.14 10.82
C LYS A 26 -31.01 -5.59 9.41
N GLU A 27 -29.82 -5.76 8.86
CA GLU A 27 -29.51 -5.42 7.48
C GLU A 27 -30.54 -6.11 6.54
N VAL A 28 -31.47 -5.33 5.98
CA VAL A 28 -32.55 -5.82 5.11
C VAL A 28 -31.99 -6.44 3.81
N PHE A 29 -30.77 -6.06 3.44
CA PHE A 29 -30.04 -6.64 2.33
C PHE A 29 -28.84 -7.40 2.87
N GLU A 30 -28.91 -8.74 2.85
CA GLU A 30 -27.72 -9.56 2.95
C GLU A 30 -26.79 -9.15 1.79
N THR A 31 -25.74 -8.38 2.08
CA THR A 31 -24.71 -8.04 1.10
C THR A 31 -23.83 -9.28 0.89
N LYS A 32 -24.42 -10.35 0.34
CA LYS A 32 -23.66 -11.49 -0.16
C LYS A 32 -22.84 -10.95 -1.33
N LYS A 33 -21.55 -10.74 -1.09
CA LYS A 33 -20.55 -10.45 -2.12
C LYS A 33 -20.48 -11.64 -3.06
N ARG A 34 -21.43 -11.75 -3.99
CA ARG A 34 -21.39 -12.75 -5.04
C ARG A 34 -20.18 -12.44 -5.90
N ARG A 35 -19.29 -13.42 -6.05
CA ARG A 35 -18.20 -13.32 -7.01
C ARG A 35 -18.81 -13.42 -8.41
N PRO A 36 -18.58 -12.43 -9.28
CA PRO A 36 -19.12 -12.49 -10.65
C PRO A 36 -18.53 -13.70 -11.36
N LYS A 37 -19.36 -14.44 -12.11
CA LYS A 37 -18.88 -15.57 -12.90
C LYS A 37 -18.21 -15.02 -14.16
N VAL A 38 -16.91 -15.27 -14.29
CA VAL A 38 -16.12 -14.84 -15.44
C VAL A 38 -15.89 -16.03 -16.35
N GLU A 39 -16.37 -15.95 -17.58
CA GLU A 39 -16.17 -16.93 -18.64
C GLU A 39 -15.47 -16.27 -19.83
N TYR A 40 -14.68 -17.02 -20.57
CA TYR A 40 -13.99 -16.55 -21.77
C TYR A 40 -14.51 -17.32 -22.97
N ILE A 41 -14.90 -16.61 -24.03
CA ILE A 41 -15.31 -17.20 -25.32
C ILE A 41 -14.05 -17.52 -26.12
N SER A 42 -14.14 -18.48 -27.05
CA SER A 42 -13.07 -18.83 -28.01
C SER A 42 -12.45 -17.61 -28.71
N ASP A 43 -13.25 -16.58 -28.91
CA ASP A 43 -12.90 -15.35 -29.62
C ASP A 43 -12.15 -14.33 -28.73
N GLY A 44 -11.86 -14.70 -27.47
CA GLY A 44 -11.12 -13.87 -26.52
C GLY A 44 -11.97 -12.84 -25.76
N ARG A 45 -13.28 -12.80 -26.03
CA ARG A 45 -14.23 -11.91 -25.34
C ARG A 45 -14.55 -12.43 -23.94
N LYS A 46 -14.62 -11.51 -22.98
CA LYS A 46 -14.93 -11.79 -21.58
C LYS A 46 -16.43 -11.68 -21.34
N VAL A 47 -17.01 -12.71 -20.72
CA VAL A 47 -18.41 -12.76 -20.31
C VAL A 47 -18.46 -12.65 -18.80
N ILE A 48 -19.20 -11.67 -18.29
CA ILE A 48 -19.41 -11.48 -16.85
C ILE A 48 -20.90 -11.66 -16.59
N ASP A 49 -21.25 -12.70 -15.81
CA ASP A 49 -22.63 -13.03 -15.44
C ASP A 49 -23.61 -13.06 -16.64
N GLY A 50 -23.14 -13.56 -17.79
CA GLY A 50 -23.93 -13.71 -19.02
C GLY A 50 -23.99 -12.47 -19.93
N VAL A 51 -23.35 -11.36 -19.54
CA VAL A 51 -23.21 -10.16 -20.38
C VAL A 51 -21.84 -10.19 -21.05
N ILE A 52 -21.83 -10.07 -22.38
CA ILE A 52 -20.62 -9.98 -23.19
C ILE A 52 -20.11 -8.53 -23.09
N GLU A 53 -18.91 -8.33 -22.55
CA GLU A 53 -18.25 -7.01 -22.62
C GLU A 53 -17.73 -6.77 -24.05
N ASP A 54 -17.82 -5.52 -24.51
CA ASP A 54 -17.28 -5.09 -25.81
C ASP A 54 -15.78 -5.39 -25.92
N GLU A 55 -15.30 -5.55 -27.16
CA GLU A 55 -13.92 -5.90 -27.49
C GLU A 55 -12.90 -5.07 -26.70
N GLN A 56 -12.21 -5.72 -25.76
CA GLN A 56 -11.12 -5.11 -25.02
C GLN A 56 -9.96 -4.86 -25.98
N GLN A 57 -9.74 -3.60 -26.35
CA GLN A 57 -8.52 -3.22 -27.04
C GLN A 57 -7.30 -3.58 -26.17
N PRO A 58 -6.19 -4.07 -26.75
CA PRO A 58 -5.01 -4.48 -25.97
C PRO A 58 -4.48 -3.40 -25.02
N ASN A 59 -4.62 -2.12 -25.40
CA ASN A 59 -4.24 -0.96 -24.58
C ASN A 59 -5.18 -0.72 -23.39
N ALA A 60 -6.42 -1.22 -23.43
CA ALA A 60 -7.39 -1.13 -22.35
C ALA A 60 -6.97 -1.99 -21.14
N LEU A 61 -6.31 -3.12 -21.35
CA LEU A 61 -5.85 -4.00 -20.27
C LEU A 61 -4.75 -3.34 -19.41
N TRP A 62 -3.79 -2.68 -20.06
CA TRP A 62 -2.71 -1.99 -19.34
C TRP A 62 -3.23 -0.75 -18.60
N THR A 63 -4.08 0.04 -19.24
CA THR A 63 -4.66 1.24 -18.62
C THR A 63 -5.61 0.91 -17.46
N THR A 64 -6.40 -0.16 -17.56
CA THR A 64 -7.23 -0.66 -16.45
C THR A 64 -6.39 -1.23 -15.31
N THR A 65 -5.28 -1.90 -15.61
CA THR A 65 -4.35 -2.41 -14.59
C THR A 65 -3.66 -1.26 -13.85
N ILE A 66 -3.19 -0.25 -14.58
CA ILE A 66 -2.54 0.94 -14.00
C ILE A 66 -3.54 1.73 -13.16
N SER A 67 -4.72 2.05 -13.70
CA SER A 67 -5.75 2.79 -12.97
C SER A 67 -6.22 2.04 -11.73
N ARG A 68 -6.39 0.72 -11.80
CA ARG A 68 -6.69 -0.10 -10.62
C ARG A 68 -5.55 -0.08 -9.59
N GLY A 69 -4.29 -0.11 -10.03
CA GLY A 69 -3.13 0.02 -9.15
C GLY A 69 -3.05 1.38 -8.44
N VAL A 70 -3.28 2.47 -9.19
CA VAL A 70 -3.33 3.83 -8.63
C VAL A 70 -4.52 3.98 -7.67
N ALA A 71 -5.71 3.52 -8.08
CA ALA A 71 -6.89 3.55 -7.20
C ALA A 71 -6.68 2.72 -5.93
N HIS A 72 -5.97 1.59 -6.01
CA HIS A 72 -5.59 0.81 -4.85
C HIS A 72 -4.61 1.55 -3.94
N ASP A 73 -3.58 2.20 -4.49
CA ASP A 73 -2.62 2.99 -3.71
C ASP A 73 -3.30 4.18 -3.03
N TRP A 74 -4.25 4.84 -3.70
CA TRP A 74 -5.03 5.94 -3.12
C TRP A 74 -5.98 5.44 -2.04
N ARG A 75 -6.57 4.26 -2.23
CA ARG A 75 -7.40 3.61 -1.23
C ARG A 75 -6.59 3.20 0.01
N GLU A 76 -5.40 2.64 -0.16
CA GLU A 76 -4.50 2.31 0.95
C GLU A 76 -4.08 3.56 1.74
N ARG A 77 -3.84 4.68 1.03
CA ARG A 77 -3.55 5.99 1.65
C ARG A 77 -4.75 6.52 2.45
N ALA A 78 -5.95 6.41 1.91
CA ALA A 78 -7.17 6.93 2.54
C ALA A 78 -7.65 6.04 3.71
N GLU A 79 -7.54 4.72 3.59
CA GLU A 79 -7.94 3.76 4.64
C GLU A 79 -6.92 3.71 5.79
N GLY A 80 -5.69 4.21 5.59
CA GLY A 80 -4.72 4.44 6.67
C GLY A 80 -4.35 3.19 7.47
N GLY A 81 -4.42 2.01 6.85
CA GLY A 81 -4.24 0.72 7.50
C GLY A 81 -2.85 0.54 8.15
N PRO A 82 -2.71 -0.42 9.07
CA PRO A 82 -1.45 -0.64 9.82
C PRO A 82 -0.25 -0.93 8.90
N PHE A 83 -0.48 -1.57 7.75
CA PHE A 83 0.55 -1.84 6.75
C PHE A 83 1.05 -0.58 6.02
N TYR A 84 0.16 0.38 5.75
CA TYR A 84 0.53 1.64 5.11
C TYR A 84 1.46 2.45 6.03
N ARG A 85 1.07 2.58 7.31
CA ARG A 85 1.90 3.24 8.32
C ARG A 85 3.25 2.55 8.48
N ALA A 86 3.28 1.21 8.55
CA ALA A 86 4.55 0.47 8.64
C ALA A 86 5.47 0.72 7.44
N LYS A 87 4.92 0.74 6.22
CA LYS A 87 5.67 1.05 5.00
C LYS A 87 6.27 2.46 5.04
N GLU A 88 5.51 3.44 5.52
CA GLU A 88 5.95 4.83 5.66
C GLU A 88 7.06 4.98 6.72
N TYR A 89 6.91 4.32 7.88
CA TYR A 89 7.96 4.27 8.91
C TYR A 89 9.24 3.62 8.38
N VAL A 90 9.14 2.50 7.67
CA VAL A 90 10.31 1.82 7.08
C VAL A 90 10.99 2.73 6.06
N ALA A 91 10.23 3.42 5.20
CA ALA A 91 10.78 4.35 4.24
C ALA A 91 11.54 5.50 4.93
N MET A 92 10.96 6.07 5.99
CA MET A 92 11.58 7.14 6.79
C MET A 92 12.86 6.66 7.47
N VAL A 93 12.82 5.52 8.18
CA VAL A 93 13.98 4.94 8.87
C VAL A 93 15.10 4.60 7.88
N THR A 94 14.75 4.10 6.69
CA THR A 94 15.75 3.78 5.66
C THR A 94 16.44 5.03 5.13
N TYR A 95 15.69 6.12 4.96
CA TYR A 95 16.25 7.39 4.54
C TYR A 95 17.20 7.96 5.60
N ASP A 96 16.77 8.00 6.86
CA ASP A 96 17.58 8.50 7.97
C ASP A 96 18.85 7.66 8.14
N MET A 97 18.76 6.34 8.02
CA MET A 97 19.93 5.45 8.04
C MET A 97 20.89 5.76 6.90
N LYS A 98 20.41 5.98 5.67
CA LYS A 98 21.28 6.35 4.55
C LYS A 98 22.01 7.65 4.81
N VAL A 99 21.32 8.66 5.34
CA VAL A 99 21.92 9.96 5.67
C VAL A 99 22.94 9.82 6.80
N LEU A 100 22.63 9.04 7.84
CA LEU A 100 23.54 8.77 8.95
C LEU A 100 24.79 8.01 8.50
N VAL A 101 24.64 6.97 7.67
CA VAL A 101 25.76 6.22 7.11
C VAL A 101 26.63 7.13 6.25
N GLN A 102 26.03 7.92 5.36
CA GLN A 102 26.78 8.83 4.49
C GLN A 102 27.55 9.89 5.31
N ARG A 103 26.94 10.44 6.36
CA ARG A 103 27.57 11.41 7.26
C ARG A 103 28.66 10.76 8.13
N SER A 104 28.43 9.54 8.59
CA SER A 104 29.39 8.76 9.38
C SER A 104 30.61 8.35 8.57
N VAL A 105 30.41 7.86 7.34
CA VAL A 105 31.50 7.50 6.42
C VAL A 105 32.38 8.70 6.09
N ARG A 106 31.78 9.89 5.88
CA ARG A 106 32.54 11.11 5.59
C ARG A 106 33.41 11.57 6.76
N ASN A 107 32.93 11.43 7.99
CA ASN A 107 33.62 11.98 9.17
C ASN A 107 34.51 10.96 9.90
N TYR A 108 34.12 9.69 9.91
CA TYR A 108 34.75 8.63 10.70
C TYR A 108 35.25 7.46 9.85
N GLY A 109 35.06 7.48 8.52
CA GLY A 109 35.43 6.36 7.65
C GLY A 109 36.90 5.97 7.76
N THR A 110 37.81 6.95 7.82
CA THR A 110 39.25 6.70 7.99
C THR A 110 39.58 6.11 9.36
N ALA A 111 38.99 6.64 10.44
CA ALA A 111 39.19 6.14 11.80
C ALA A 111 38.66 4.70 11.95
N ILE A 112 37.48 4.41 11.40
CA ILE A 112 36.88 3.07 11.41
C ILE A 112 37.77 2.07 10.64
N LEU A 113 38.27 2.45 9.45
CA LEU A 113 39.18 1.61 8.67
C LEU A 113 40.49 1.31 9.41
N LEU A 114 41.05 2.29 10.13
CA LEU A 114 42.25 2.07 10.94
C LEU A 114 41.99 1.12 12.10
N ILE A 115 40.85 1.26 12.79
CA ILE A 115 40.46 0.36 13.88
C ILE A 115 40.23 -1.06 13.36
N ILE A 116 39.54 -1.21 12.23
CA ILE A 116 39.29 -2.53 11.61
C ILE A 116 40.61 -3.18 11.20
N ASN A 117 41.50 -2.44 10.54
CA ASN A 117 42.82 -2.94 10.15
C ASN A 117 43.68 -3.31 11.36
N PHE A 118 43.61 -2.53 12.44
CA PHE A 118 44.33 -2.82 13.68
C PHE A 118 43.80 -4.11 14.35
N CYS A 119 42.48 -4.26 14.44
CA CYS A 119 41.85 -5.49 14.93
C CYS A 119 42.23 -6.70 14.06
N LEU A 120 42.20 -6.57 12.73
CA LEU A 120 42.63 -7.61 11.80
C LEU A 120 44.10 -7.99 12.04
N GLY A 121 45.00 -7.02 12.18
CA GLY A 121 46.39 -7.25 12.52
C GLY A 121 46.57 -8.04 13.82
N ILE A 122 45.85 -7.67 14.88
CA ILE A 122 45.86 -8.40 16.16
C ILE A 122 45.35 -9.83 15.98
N THR A 123 44.26 -10.03 15.23
CA THR A 123 43.71 -11.37 15.00
C THR A 123 44.68 -12.26 14.23
N ILE A 124 45.36 -11.72 13.21
CA ILE A 124 46.39 -12.43 12.44
C ILE A 124 47.57 -12.80 13.34
N ILE A 125 48.07 -11.86 14.14
CA ILE A 125 49.16 -12.12 15.09
C ILE A 125 48.77 -13.21 16.10
N ARG A 126 47.53 -13.18 16.62
CA ARG A 126 47.04 -14.25 17.52
C ARG A 126 46.94 -15.60 16.81
N LEU A 127 46.47 -15.63 15.57
CA LEU A 127 46.37 -16.85 14.76
C LEU A 127 47.74 -17.48 14.51
N PHE A 128 48.74 -16.67 14.15
CA PHE A 128 50.12 -17.13 13.95
C PHE A 128 50.87 -17.52 15.22
N LYS A 129 50.46 -17.02 16.39
CA LYS A 129 51.07 -17.37 17.68
C LYS A 129 50.47 -18.64 18.31
N ILE A 130 49.35 -19.12 17.77
CA ILE A 130 48.66 -20.35 18.17
C ILE A 130 49.06 -21.53 17.27
N LEU A 131 49.65 -21.26 16.10
CA LEU A 131 50.26 -22.25 15.19
C LEU A 131 51.71 -22.53 15.60
#